data_AF-A0A7V1HX93-F1
#
_entry.id   AF-A0A7V1HX93-F1
#
_cell.length_a   1.000
_cell.length_b   1.000
_cell.length_c   1.000
_cell.angle_alpha   90.00
_cell.angle_beta   90.00
_cell.angle_gamma   90.00
#
_symmetry.space_group_name_H-M   'P 1'
#
loop_
_entity.id
_entity.type
_entity.pdbx_description
1 polymer ?
#
loop_
_entity_poly.entity_id
_entity_poly.type
_entity_poly.pdbx_seq_one_letter_code
_entity_poly.pdbx_strand_id
1 'polypeptide(L)' 'MILFKKVQPLQTYISSLKNKRKTIGFIPTMGALHSGHLSLIKKAKTENDYVVC' A
#
# COMPACT_ATOMS: atom_id res chain seq x y z
N MET A 1 -10.70 0.56 1.29
CA MET A 1 -9.75 -0.56 1.05
C MET A 1 -10.00 -1.06 -0.36
N ILE A 2 -8.98 -1.15 -1.21
CA ILE A 2 -9.09 -1.57 -2.62
C ILE A 2 -8.24 -2.84 -2.79
N LEU A 3 -8.75 -3.85 -3.49
CA LEU A 3 -8.04 -5.11 -3.76
C LEU A 3 -7.75 -5.25 -5.25
N PHE A 4 -6.47 -5.42 -5.60
CA PHE A 4 -6.03 -5.72 -6.96
C PHE A 4 -5.56 -7.17 -7.05
N LYS A 5 -6.02 -7.90 -8.08
CA LYS A 5 -5.60 -9.30 -8.36
C LYS A 5 -4.65 -9.42 -9.56
N LYS A 6 -4.39 -8.32 -10.26
CA LYS A 6 -3.59 -8.25 -11.47
C LYS A 6 -2.64 -7.06 -11.37
N VAL A 7 -1.46 -7.21 -11.95
CA VAL A 7 -0.38 -6.22 -11.89
C VAL A 7 -0.75 -4.93 -12.63
N GLN A 8 -1.32 -5.03 -13.83
CA GLN A 8 -1.59 -3.87 -14.68
C GLN A 8 -2.57 -2.85 -14.05
N PRO A 9 -3.74 -3.25 -13.50
CA PRO A 9 -4.61 -2.32 -12.78
C PRO A 9 -3.95 -1.66 -11.55
N LEU A 10 -3.14 -2.41 -10.81
CA LEU A 10 -2.38 -1.89 -9.67
C LEU A 10 -1.37 -0.82 -10.11
N GLN A 11 -0.61 -1.10 -11.17
CA GLN A 11 0.37 -0.17 -11.72
C GLN A 11 -0.29 1.12 -12.22
N THR A 12 -1.42 1.03 -12.94
CA THR A 12 -2.18 2.21 -13.38
C THR A 12 -2.65 3.05 -12.20
N TYR A 13 -3.16 2.41 -11.14
CA TYR A 13 -3.58 3.11 -9.93
C TYR A 13 -2.40 3.80 -9.23
N ILE A 14 -1.29 3.10 -9.01
CA ILE A 14 -0.07 3.67 -8.41
C ILE A 14 0.44 4.86 -9.23
N SER A 15 0.48 4.76 -10.56
CA SER A 15 0.89 5.86 -11.44
C SER A 15 -0.01 7.09 -11.28
N SER A 16 -1.32 6.89 -11.13
CA SER A 16 -2.25 8.00 -10.88
C SER A 16 -1.99 8.71 -9.54
N LEU A 17 -1.59 7.98 -8.50
CA LEU A 17 -1.22 8.54 -7.20
C LEU A 17 0.12 9.30 -7.27
N LYS A 18 1.11 8.73 -7.96
CA LYS A 18 2.41 9.39 -8.20
C LYS A 18 2.25 10.70 -8.97
N ASN A 19 1.37 10.74 -9.99
CA ASN A 19 1.06 11.95 -10.74
C ASN A 19 0.45 13.05 -9.85
N LYS A 20 -0.25 12.66 -8.77
CA LYS A 20 -0.78 13.56 -7.73
C LYS A 20 0.24 13.89 -6.64
N ARG A 21 1.52 13.52 -6.82
CA ARG A 21 2.62 13.68 -5.87
C ARG A 21 2.34 13.08 -4.49
N LYS A 22 1.58 11.99 -4.44
CA LYS A 22 1.25 11.28 -3.21
C LYS A 22 2.36 10.31 -2.81
N THR A 23 2.67 10.26 -1.52
CA THR A 23 3.65 9.30 -0.96
C THR A 23 2.98 7.94 -0.73
N ILE A 24 3.73 6.85 -0.93
CA ILE A 24 3.21 5.49 -0.90
C ILE A 24 4.13 4.62 -0.03
N GLY A 25 3.61 4.15 1.10
CA GLY A 25 4.25 3.12 1.91
C GLY A 25 3.94 1.73 1.36
N PHE A 26 4.96 0.89 1.22
CA PHE A 26 4.81 -0.47 0.71
C PHE A 26 5.21 -1.50 1.77
N ILE A 27 4.34 -2.48 2.01
CA ILE A 27 4.51 -3.53 3.02
C ILE A 27 4.31 -4.89 2.32
N PRO A 28 5.35 -5.51 1.78
CA PRO A 28 5.21 -6.82 1.16
C PRO A 28 4.89 -7.88 2.23
N THR A 29 3.80 -8.64 2.04
CA THR A 29 3.43 -9.77 2.92
C THR A 29 3.05 -11.01 2.10
N MET A 30 3.07 -12.18 2.74
CA MET A 30 2.54 -13.43 2.15
C MET A 30 1.13 -13.78 2.65
N GLY A 31 0.45 -12.86 3.34
CA GLY A 31 -0.82 -13.14 4.02
C GLY A 31 -0.65 -13.58 5.48
N ALA A 32 -1.68 -14.21 6.06
CA ALA A 32 -1.73 -14.64 7.46
C ALA A 32 -1.33 -13.53 8.46
N LEU A 33 -2.03 -12.39 8.37
CA LEU A 33 -1.67 -11.18 9.11
C LEU A 33 -1.78 -11.36 10.63
N HIS A 34 -0.86 -10.73 11.35
CA HIS A 34 -0.78 -10.73 12.82
C HIS A 34 -0.31 -9.35 13.31
N SER A 35 -0.16 -9.17 14.62
CA SER A 35 0.17 -7.88 15.26
C SER A 35 1.40 -7.19 14.66
N GLY A 36 2.43 -7.96 14.26
CA GLY A 36 3.61 -7.44 13.56
C GLY A 36 3.25 -6.70 12.27
N HIS A 37 2.48 -7.32 11.38
CA HIS A 37 2.00 -6.67 10.15
C HIS A 37 1.18 -5.41 10.44
N LEU A 38 0.28 -5.47 11.43
CA LEU A 38 -0.54 -4.32 11.81
C LEU A 38 0.31 -3.15 12.32
N SER A 39 1.41 -3.42 13.01
CA SER A 39 2.35 -2.37 13.46
C SER A 39 3.01 -1.65 12.29
N LEU A 40 3.41 -2.39 11.25
CA LEU A 40 3.97 -1.82 10.02
C LEU A 40 2.92 -0.98 9.27
N ILE A 41 1.69 -1.46 9.17
CA ILE A 41 0.58 -0.70 8.54
C ILE A 41 0.31 0.60 9.30
N LYS A 42 0.28 0.57 10.64
CA LYS A 42 0.09 1.76 11.46
C LYS A 42 1.20 2.79 11.21
N LYS A 43 2.47 2.36 11.21
CA LYS A 43 3.61 3.23 10.93
C LYS A 43 3.58 3.79 9.50
N ALA A 44 3.29 2.96 8.51
CA ALA A 44 3.24 3.41 7.12
C ALA A 44 2.15 4.47 6.88
N LYS A 45 1.01 4.38 7.58
CA LYS A 45 -0.07 5.37 7.53
C LYS A 45 0.29 6.73 8.11
N THR A 46 1.23 6.80 9.07
CA THR A 46 1.68 8.08 9.63
C THR A 46 2.72 8.76 8.76
N GLU A 47 3.45 7.98 7.95
CA GLU A 47 4.57 8.48 7.13
C GLU A 47 4.18 8.71 5.65
N ASN A 48 3.04 8.19 5.20
CA ASN A 48 2.64 8.21 3.78
C ASN A 48 1.15 8.54 3.58
N ASP A 49 0.82 9.15 2.43
CA ASP A 49 -0.57 9.39 2.03
C ASP A 49 -1.34 8.08 1.77
N TYR A 50 -0.68 7.07 1.20
CA TYR A 50 -1.25 5.77 0.87
C TYR A 50 -0.36 4.62 1.36
N VAL A 51 -0.99 3.49 1.68
CA VAL A 51 -0.31 2.24 2.04
C VAL A 51 -0.77 1.11 1.13
N VAL A 52 0.18 0.36 0.60
CA VAL A 52 -0.03 -0.85 -0.21
C VAL A 52 0.58 -2.04 0.52
N CYS A 53 -0.18 -3.12 0.64
CA CYS A 53 0.20 -4.37 1.31
C CYS A 53 0.14 -5.55 0.34
#